data_AF-A0A975M0L6-F1
#
_entry.id   AF-A0A975M0L6-F1
#
_cell.length_a   1.000
_cell.length_b   1.000
_cell.length_c   1.000
_cell.angle_alpha   90.00
_cell.angle_beta   90.00
_cell.angle_gamma   90.00
#
_symmetry.space_group_name_H-M   'P 1'
#
loop_
_entity.id
_entity.type
_entity.pdbx_description
1 polymer ?
#
loop_
_entity_poly.entity_id
_entity_poly.type
_entity_poly.pdbx_seq_one_letter_code
_entity_poly.pdbx_strand_id
1 'polypeptide(L)' 'MCSDGSINSFDFDSVNQASRLFKIMSNLNRIRIIALLNENDMTVTDVSKQLSLEQSAVSHQLRLLKDANIVASTTRGKE' A
#
# COMPACT_ATOMS: atom_id res chain seq x y z
N MET A 1 19.24 41.33 12.10
CA MET A 1 18.95 41.42 10.66
C MET A 1 18.56 40.04 10.20
N CYS A 2 17.29 39.87 9.81
CA CYS A 2 16.81 38.65 9.17
C CYS A 2 17.29 38.64 7.72
N SER A 3 17.86 37.54 7.27
CA SER A 3 18.02 37.18 5.86
C SER A 3 17.89 35.66 5.82
N ASP A 4 16.66 35.21 5.56
CA ASP A 4 16.32 34.50 4.32
C ASP A 4 16.59 32.99 4.50
N GLY A 5 15.60 32.19 4.91
CA GLY A 5 14.43 31.94 4.08
C GLY A 5 14.71 30.96 2.95
N SER A 6 15.76 30.14 3.04
CA SER A 6 15.99 29.04 2.08
C SER A 6 14.89 27.98 2.18
N ILE A 7 13.92 28.09 1.28
CA ILE A 7 12.95 27.07 0.90
C ILE A 7 13.70 25.76 0.65
N ASN A 8 13.23 24.70 1.33
CA ASN A 8 13.76 23.35 1.37
C ASN A 8 14.43 22.88 0.07
N SER A 9 15.62 22.27 0.19
CA SER A 9 16.17 21.44 -0.88
C SER A 9 15.13 20.37 -1.21
N PHE A 10 14.56 20.45 -2.40
CA PHE A 10 13.66 19.42 -2.90
C PHE A 10 14.50 18.15 -3.09
N ASP A 11 14.47 17.26 -2.10
CA ASP A 11 15.17 15.98 -2.18
C ASP A 11 14.55 15.16 -3.31
N PHE A 12 15.28 15.04 -4.40
CA PHE A 12 14.83 14.36 -5.60
C PHE A 12 14.55 12.86 -5.32
N ASP A 13 15.24 12.28 -4.35
CA ASP A 13 15.02 10.90 -3.93
C ASP A 13 13.66 10.73 -3.25
N SER A 14 13.31 11.64 -2.33
CA SER A 14 11.98 11.71 -1.72
C SER A 14 10.87 11.88 -2.77
N VAL A 15 11.05 12.75 -3.77
CA VAL A 15 10.07 12.92 -4.86
C VAL A 15 9.90 11.65 -5.68
N ASN A 16 11.01 10.99 -6.03
CA ASN A 16 10.97 9.74 -6.77
C ASN A 16 10.33 8.61 -5.96
N GLN A 17 10.56 8.56 -4.65
CA GLN A 17 9.92 7.60 -3.75
C GLN A 17 8.40 7.84 -3.70
N ALA A 18 7.96 9.09 -3.55
CA ALA A 18 6.55 9.44 -3.59
C ALA A 18 5.91 9.06 -4.94
N SER A 19 6.57 9.38 -6.07
CA SER A 19 6.10 9.02 -7.41
C SER A 19 5.94 7.49 -7.58
N ARG A 20 6.91 6.71 -7.08
CA ARG A 20 6.83 5.24 -7.07
C ARG A 20 5.67 4.74 -6.22
N LEU A 21 5.48 5.29 -5.03
CA LEU A 21 4.35 4.96 -4.15
C LEU A 21 3.01 5.23 -4.84
N PHE A 22 2.83 6.41 -5.43
CA PHE A 22 1.60 6.76 -6.16
C PHE A 22 1.33 5.85 -7.35
N LYS A 23 2.36 5.45 -8.12
CA LYS A 23 2.19 4.50 -9.24
C LYS A 23 1.70 3.13 -8.75
N ILE A 24 2.13 2.69 -7.58
CA ILE A 24 1.65 1.45 -6.99
C ILE A 24 0.23 1.67 -6.50
N MET A 25 -0.05 2.76 -5.78
CA MET A 25 -1.38 3.02 -5.23
C MET A 25 -2.44 3.31 -6.29
N SER A 26 -2.12 3.83 -7.48
CA SER A 26 -3.11 4.30 -8.47
C SER A 26 -3.99 3.23 -9.11
N ASN A 27 -3.87 1.96 -8.71
CA ASN A 27 -4.76 0.89 -9.16
C ASN A 27 -5.98 0.76 -8.24
N LEU A 28 -7.17 0.75 -8.84
CA LEU A 28 -8.45 0.70 -8.14
C LEU A 28 -8.55 -0.47 -7.14
N ASN A 29 -8.16 -1.69 -7.54
CA ASN A 29 -8.27 -2.85 -6.66
C ASN A 29 -7.29 -2.76 -5.48
N ARG A 30 -6.09 -2.20 -5.70
CA ARG A 30 -5.13 -1.98 -4.62
C ARG A 30 -5.62 -0.95 -3.62
N ILE A 31 -6.22 0.17 -4.08
CA ILE A 31 -6.84 1.16 -3.19
C ILE A 31 -7.95 0.52 -2.36
N ARG A 32 -8.82 -0.28 -3.00
CA ARG A 32 -9.91 -0.99 -2.31
C ARG A 32 -9.38 -1.96 -1.25
N ILE A 33 -8.33 -2.71 -1.56
CA ILE A 33 -7.67 -3.61 -0.58
C ILE A 33 -7.09 -2.81 0.58
N ILE A 34 -6.36 -1.72 0.32
CA ILE A 34 -5.78 -0.85 1.36
C ILE A 34 -6.88 -0.28 2.25
N ALA A 35 -7.98 0.21 1.67
CA ALA A 35 -9.10 0.76 2.42
C ALA A 35 -9.72 -0.29 3.37
N LEU A 36 -9.93 -1.53 2.91
CA LEU A 36 -10.43 -2.60 3.76
C LEU A 36 -9.48 -2.95 4.91
N LEU A 37 -8.18 -3.08 4.60
CA LEU A 37 -7.16 -3.42 5.61
C LEU A 37 -6.89 -2.29 6.61
N ASN A 38 -7.21 -1.05 6.24
CA ASN A 38 -7.12 0.09 7.15
C ASN A 38 -8.24 0.09 8.20
N GLU A 39 -9.36 -0.58 7.93
CA GLU A 39 -10.44 -0.73 8.91
C GLU A 39 -10.13 -1.87 9.89
N ASN A 40 -9.72 -3.05 9.38
CA ASN A 40 -9.43 -4.23 10.19
C ASN A 40 -8.42 -5.16 9.51
N ASP A 41 -7.70 -5.95 10.33
CA ASP A 41 -6.91 -7.07 9.82
C ASP A 41 -7.81 -8.13 9.20
N MET A 42 -7.48 -8.58 7.98
CA MET A 42 -8.28 -9.54 7.22
C MET A 42 -7.44 -10.66 6.62
N THR A 43 -8.05 -11.83 6.43
CA THR A 43 -7.43 -12.90 5.64
C THR A 43 -7.61 -12.63 4.14
N VAL A 44 -6.78 -13.27 3.31
CA VAL A 44 -6.91 -13.21 1.84
C VAL A 44 -8.32 -13.63 1.38
N THR A 45 -8.94 -14.59 2.07
CA THR A 45 -10.30 -15.06 1.82
C THR A 45 -11.34 -13.98 2.11
N ASP A 46 -11.19 -13.24 3.21
CA ASP A 46 -12.15 -12.20 3.60
C ASP A 46 -12.11 -11.03 2.60
N VAL A 47 -10.91 -10.59 2.23
CA VAL A 47 -10.71 -9.54 1.22
C VAL A 47 -11.28 -9.97 -0.14
N SER A 48 -11.06 -11.23 -0.53
CA SER A 48 -11.63 -11.82 -1.76
C SER A 48 -13.15 -11.77 -1.77
N LYS A 49 -13.80 -12.18 -0.67
CA LYS A 49 -15.26 -12.12 -0.53
C LYS A 49 -15.79 -10.70 -0.58
N GLN A 50 -15.18 -9.78 0.17
CA GLN A 50 -15.68 -8.41 0.30
C GLN A 50 -15.50 -7.58 -0.97
N LEU A 51 -14.45 -7.86 -1.76
CA LEU A 51 -14.23 -7.19 -3.04
C LEU A 51 -14.83 -7.92 -4.24
N SER A 52 -15.37 -9.13 -4.02
CA SER A 52 -15.84 -10.04 -5.09
C SER A 52 -14.75 -10.28 -6.14
N LEU A 53 -13.53 -10.51 -5.67
CA LEU A 53 -12.35 -10.78 -6.50
C LEU A 53 -11.87 -12.21 -6.29
N GLU A 54 -11.30 -12.81 -7.33
CA GLU A 54 -10.64 -14.11 -7.24
C GLU A 54 -9.51 -14.07 -6.20
N GLN A 55 -9.42 -15.12 -5.38
CA GLN A 55 -8.45 -15.19 -4.29
C GLN A 55 -7.00 -15.13 -4.80
N SER A 56 -6.73 -15.69 -5.99
CA SER A 56 -5.43 -15.60 -6.67
C SER A 56 -5.08 -14.16 -7.05
N ALA A 57 -6.06 -13.39 -7.53
CA ALA A 57 -5.89 -11.97 -7.86
C ALA A 57 -5.62 -11.14 -6.61
N VAL A 58 -6.36 -11.38 -5.52
CA VAL A 58 -6.14 -10.71 -4.23
C VAL A 58 -4.75 -11.03 -3.68
N SER A 59 -4.35 -12.31 -3.68
CA SER A 59 -3.02 -12.73 -3.24
C SER A 59 -1.91 -12.03 -4.03
N HIS A 60 -2.07 -11.92 -5.36
CA HIS A 60 -1.12 -11.19 -6.20
C HIS A 60 -1.05 -9.70 -5.84
N GLN A 61 -2.18 -9.02 -5.66
CA GLN A 61 -2.18 -7.60 -5.26
C GLN A 61 -1.57 -7.39 -3.87
N LEU A 62 -1.88 -8.26 -2.90
CA LEU A 62 -1.30 -8.19 -1.55
C LEU A 62 0.21 -8.38 -1.57
N ARG A 63 0.73 -9.28 -2.42
CA ARG A 63 2.18 -9.44 -2.60
C ARG A 63 2.81 -8.15 -3.12
N LEU A 64 2.25 -7.55 -4.17
CA LEU A 64 2.77 -6.29 -4.73
C LEU A 64 2.74 -5.15 -3.68
N LEU A 65 1.67 -5.06 -2.91
CA LEU A 65 1.54 -4.07 -1.83
C LEU A 65 2.54 -4.33 -0.70
N LYS A 66 2.82 -5.59 -0.37
CA LYS A 66 3.81 -5.98 0.63
C LYS A 66 5.23 -5.67 0.17
N ASP A 67 5.57 -6.01 -1.08
CA ASP A 67 6.87 -5.70 -1.69
C ASP A 67 7.12 -4.19 -1.76
N ALA A 68 6.04 -3.39 -1.82
CA ALA A 68 6.05 -1.93 -1.75
C ALA A 68 6.06 -1.35 -0.33
N ASN A 69 6.09 -2.18 0.72
CA ASN A 69 5.95 -1.80 2.13
C ASN A 69 4.66 -1.03 2.46
N ILE A 70 3.58 -1.28 1.73
CA ILE A 70 2.27 -0.64 1.97
C ILE A 70 1.41 -1.46 2.94
N VAL A 71 1.56 -2.79 2.91
CA VAL A 71 0.84 -3.70 3.81
C VAL A 71 1.80 -4.67 4.49
N ALA A 72 1.46 -5.08 5.71
CA ALA A 72 2.15 -6.15 6.42
C ALA A 72 1.35 -7.44 6.34
N SER A 73 2.02 -8.59 6.49
CA SER A 73 1.38 -9.90 6.57
C SER A 73 1.85 -10.61 7.83
N THR A 74 0.92 -11.11 8.64
CA THR A 74 1.23 -11.99 9.79
C THR A 74 0.80 -13.41 9.49
N THR A 75 1.63 -14.39 9.85
CA THR A 75 1.26 -15.80 9.79
C THR A 75 0.92 -16.24 11.20
N ARG A 76 -0.37 -16.52 11.46
CA ARG A 76 -0.74 -17.33 12.62
C ARG A 76 -0.61 -18.78 12.20
N GLY A 77 0.17 -19.57 12.94
CA GLY A 77 0.35 -21.00 12.66
C GLY A 77 -1.01 -21.69 12.50
N LYS A 78 -1.08 -22.64 11.57
CA LYS A 78 -2.23 -23.56 11.51
C LYS A 78 -2.02 -24.58 12.62
N GLU A 79 -2.87 -24.58 13.64
CA GLU A 79 -3.14 -25.80 14.42
C GLU A 79 -4.09 -26.70 13.62
#